data_AF-A0A4U2PTX7-F1
#
_entry.id   AF-A0A4U2PTX7-F1
#
_cell.length_a   1.000
_cell.length_b   1.000
_cell.length_c   1.000
_cell.angle_alpha   90.00
_cell.angle_beta   90.00
_cell.angle_gamma   90.00
#
_symmetry.space_group_name_H-M   'P 1'
#
loop_
_entity.id
_entity.type
_entity.pdbx_description
1 polymer ?
#
loop_
_entity_poly.entity_id
_entity_poly.type
_entity_poly.pdbx_seq_one_letter_code
_entity_poly.pdbx_strand_id
1 'polypeptide(L)'
;MSTNNPNTVEKATFAGGCFWCMVSPFEELPGIVKVRSGYTGGHTENPTYEEVCSETTGHVEAVQITFDTQIFPYEKLLELFWQQIDPTDEDGQFHDRGSSYQTAIFYHNEEQRIKAEASKKALGESGRFDKPIATPILPAATFYEAEEYHQDYHKKNPSHYKRYRKGSGREDFIEQNWSGKIDKSNLKERLTPIQYEVTQKNATERPFQNEFWDHEGEGIYVDIVSGEPLFSSLDKYDAGCGWPSFTRPLRSYNVKEKTDLSHFMIRTEVRSREADSHLGHVFDDGPGPDGLRYCINSAALRFVPQEDLEREGYGAYKSLFEK
;
A
#
# COMPACT_ATOMS: atom_id res chain seq x y z
N MET A 1 -23.86 4.71 -1.77
CA MET A 1 -23.87 3.34 -2.35
C MET A 1 -23.40 3.47 -3.79
N SER A 2 -22.13 3.17 -4.09
CA SER A 2 -21.65 3.20 -5.48
C SER A 2 -22.39 2.13 -6.27
N THR A 3 -23.19 2.57 -7.24
CA THR A 3 -23.80 1.69 -8.22
C THR A 3 -22.69 1.14 -9.10
N ASN A 4 -22.12 -0.01 -8.72
CA ASN A 4 -21.20 -0.76 -9.58
C ASN A 4 -21.90 -0.98 -10.92
N ASN A 5 -21.49 -0.26 -11.94
CA ASN A 5 -21.92 -0.54 -13.29
C ASN A 5 -21.11 -1.76 -13.75
N PRO A 6 -21.71 -2.94 -13.95
CA PRO A 6 -20.96 -4.17 -14.24
C PRO A 6 -20.12 -4.08 -15.53
N ASN A 7 -20.34 -3.04 -16.35
CA ASN A 7 -19.59 -2.78 -17.57
C ASN A 7 -18.23 -2.08 -17.37
N THR A 8 -17.87 -1.65 -16.15
CA THR A 8 -16.58 -0.96 -15.88
C THR A 8 -15.64 -1.76 -15.00
N VAL A 9 -16.07 -2.94 -14.53
CA VAL A 9 -15.31 -3.77 -13.60
C VAL A 9 -14.49 -4.82 -14.37
N GLU A 10 -13.18 -4.84 -14.12
CA GLU A 10 -12.24 -5.79 -14.71
C GLU A 10 -11.53 -6.63 -13.65
N LYS A 11 -10.86 -7.69 -14.12
CA LYS A 11 -9.96 -8.53 -13.32
C LYS A 11 -8.52 -8.29 -13.72
N ALA A 12 -7.63 -8.26 -12.73
CA ALA A 12 -6.18 -8.32 -12.89
C ALA A 12 -5.66 -9.49 -12.06
N THR A 13 -4.65 -10.22 -12.54
CA THR A 13 -4.05 -11.32 -11.79
C THR A 13 -2.53 -11.20 -11.76
N PHE A 14 -1.97 -11.22 -10.56
CA PHE A 14 -0.53 -11.02 -10.32
C PHE A 14 0.01 -12.11 -9.41
N ALA A 15 1.08 -12.78 -9.84
CA ALA A 15 1.90 -13.63 -9.01
C ALA A 15 3.17 -12.89 -8.63
N GLY A 16 3.55 -12.97 -7.36
CA GLY A 16 4.61 -12.13 -6.82
C GLY A 16 5.21 -12.69 -5.54
N GLY A 17 5.35 -14.01 -5.45
CA GLY A 17 5.70 -14.72 -4.20
C GLY A 17 4.49 -14.91 -3.30
N CYS A 18 4.74 -15.07 -2.00
CA CYS A 18 3.67 -15.35 -1.03
C CYS A 18 2.49 -14.37 -1.17
N PHE A 19 1.30 -14.89 -1.50
CA PHE A 19 0.13 -14.06 -1.79
C PHE A 19 -0.34 -13.25 -0.58
N TRP A 20 0.03 -13.62 0.65
CA TRP A 20 -0.40 -12.90 1.86
C TRP A 20 0.17 -11.49 1.85
N CYS A 21 1.40 -11.34 1.37
CA CYS A 21 2.06 -10.05 1.24
C CYS A 21 1.52 -9.25 0.05
N MET A 22 1.00 -9.93 -0.97
CA MET A 22 0.48 -9.32 -2.19
C MET A 22 -0.93 -8.75 -2.05
N VAL A 23 -1.70 -9.08 -1.00
CA VAL A 23 -3.08 -8.56 -0.81
C VAL A 23 -3.09 -7.11 -0.31
N SER A 24 -2.47 -6.85 0.84
CA SER A 24 -2.49 -5.53 1.51
C SER A 24 -2.09 -4.31 0.67
N PRO A 25 -1.18 -4.40 -0.34
CA PRO A 25 -0.81 -3.26 -1.18
C PRO A 25 -1.93 -2.78 -2.11
N PHE A 26 -2.94 -3.61 -2.39
CA PHE A 26 -4.05 -3.26 -3.27
C PHE A 26 -5.35 -3.00 -2.51
N GLU A 27 -5.53 -3.58 -1.33
CA GLU A 27 -6.72 -3.34 -0.54
C GLU A 27 -6.83 -1.87 -0.08
N GLU A 28 -8.05 -1.48 0.30
CA GLU A 28 -8.43 -0.15 0.80
C GLU A 28 -8.28 0.98 -0.23
N LEU A 29 -7.82 0.69 -1.44
CA LEU A 29 -7.78 1.66 -2.54
C LEU A 29 -9.20 1.90 -3.10
N PRO A 30 -9.60 3.17 -3.30
CA PRO A 30 -10.82 3.48 -4.02
C PRO A 30 -10.83 2.82 -5.40
N GLY A 31 -11.94 2.20 -5.77
CA GLY A 31 -12.08 1.46 -7.03
C GLY A 31 -11.63 0.01 -6.99
N ILE A 32 -10.95 -0.45 -5.92
CA ILE A 32 -10.68 -1.88 -5.72
C ILE A 32 -11.89 -2.53 -5.05
N VAL A 33 -12.55 -3.43 -5.79
CA VAL A 33 -13.80 -4.09 -5.36
C VAL A 33 -13.52 -5.33 -4.51
N LYS A 34 -12.52 -6.13 -4.90
CA LYS A 34 -12.20 -7.39 -4.23
C LYS A 34 -10.75 -7.78 -4.52
N VAL A 35 -10.05 -8.33 -3.53
CA VAL A 35 -8.76 -9.01 -3.71
C VAL A 35 -8.88 -10.42 -3.16
N ARG A 36 -8.46 -11.43 -3.93
CA ARG A 36 -8.48 -12.84 -3.53
C ARG A 36 -7.14 -13.50 -3.74
N SER A 37 -6.67 -14.24 -2.75
CA SER A 37 -5.52 -15.15 -2.87
C SER A 37 -5.93 -16.43 -3.58
N GLY A 38 -5.04 -17.00 -4.39
CA GLY A 38 -5.31 -18.22 -5.14
C GLY A 38 -4.12 -18.73 -5.93
N TYR A 39 -4.41 -19.70 -6.78
CA TYR A 39 -3.43 -20.46 -7.57
C TYR A 39 -3.78 -20.38 -9.05
N THR A 40 -2.80 -20.15 -9.92
CA THR A 40 -3.02 -20.07 -11.38
C THR A 40 -1.77 -20.45 -12.17
N GLY A 41 -1.88 -20.57 -13.49
CA GLY A 41 -0.77 -20.90 -14.41
C GLY A 41 -0.40 -22.39 -14.51
N GLY A 42 -0.80 -23.21 -13.54
CA GLY A 42 -0.51 -24.64 -13.49
C GLY A 42 -1.51 -25.52 -14.26
N HIS A 43 -1.34 -26.84 -14.10
CA HIS A 43 -2.06 -27.87 -14.85
C HIS A 43 -2.93 -28.78 -13.96
N THR A 44 -2.82 -28.69 -12.64
CA THR A 44 -3.66 -29.45 -11.70
C THR A 44 -5.01 -28.74 -11.52
N GLU A 45 -6.11 -29.48 -11.66
CA GLU A 45 -7.43 -28.90 -11.42
C GLU A 45 -7.74 -28.83 -9.92
N ASN A 46 -8.20 -27.67 -9.44
CA ASN A 46 -8.59 -27.42 -8.05
C ASN A 46 -7.51 -27.80 -7.02
N PRO A 47 -6.27 -27.29 -7.17
CA PRO A 47 -5.17 -27.69 -6.30
C PRO A 47 -5.38 -27.17 -4.87
N THR A 48 -4.91 -27.93 -3.87
CA THR A 48 -4.80 -27.43 -2.48
C THR A 48 -3.47 -26.70 -2.25
N TYR A 49 -3.39 -25.93 -1.18
CA TYR A 49 -2.14 -25.28 -0.77
C TYR A 49 -0.98 -26.28 -0.67
N GLU A 50 -1.20 -27.44 -0.05
CA GLU A 50 -0.18 -28.47 0.12
C GLU A 50 0.31 -29.04 -1.23
N GLU A 51 -0.60 -29.19 -2.19
CA GLU A 51 -0.24 -29.64 -3.53
C GLU A 51 0.58 -28.57 -4.27
N VAL A 52 0.22 -27.28 -4.13
CA VAL A 52 0.98 -26.17 -4.72
C VAL A 52 2.38 -26.08 -4.11
N CYS A 53 2.50 -26.17 -2.78
CA CYS A 53 3.78 -26.20 -2.08
C CYS A 53 4.65 -27.42 -2.40
N SER A 54 4.09 -28.47 -3.02
CA SER A 54 4.88 -29.61 -3.49
C SER A 54 5.68 -29.31 -4.76
N GLU A 55 5.44 -28.16 -5.41
CA GLU A 55 6.09 -27.73 -6.66
C GLU A 55 5.80 -28.64 -7.87
N THR A 56 4.77 -29.49 -7.78
CA THR A 56 4.42 -30.45 -8.84
C THR A 56 3.25 -30.03 -9.71
N THR A 57 2.44 -29.08 -9.27
CA THR A 57 1.20 -28.68 -9.96
C THR A 57 1.43 -27.62 -11.05
N GLY A 58 2.62 -27.01 -11.07
CA GLY A 58 2.97 -25.90 -11.95
C GLY A 58 2.23 -24.59 -11.64
N HIS A 59 1.44 -24.54 -10.57
CA HIS A 59 0.76 -23.32 -10.15
C HIS A 59 1.71 -22.36 -9.45
N VAL A 60 1.46 -21.08 -9.64
CA VAL A 60 2.02 -20.00 -8.82
C VAL A 60 0.97 -19.47 -7.85
N GLU A 61 1.42 -19.03 -6.68
CA GLU A 61 0.63 -18.20 -5.78
C GLU A 61 0.37 -16.84 -6.43
N ALA A 62 -0.89 -16.45 -6.49
CA ALA A 62 -1.33 -15.22 -7.12
C ALA A 62 -2.45 -14.53 -6.33
N VAL A 63 -2.61 -13.23 -6.59
CA VAL A 63 -3.79 -12.47 -6.21
C VAL A 63 -4.61 -12.13 -7.45
N GLN A 64 -5.93 -12.31 -7.38
CA GLN A 64 -6.88 -11.79 -8.36
C GLN A 64 -7.58 -10.58 -7.78
N ILE A 65 -7.46 -9.46 -8.48
CA ILE A 65 -7.99 -8.16 -8.10
C ILE A 65 -9.15 -7.85 -9.04
N THR A 66 -10.32 -7.61 -8.47
CA THR A 66 -11.48 -7.05 -9.17
C THR A 66 -11.50 -5.56 -8.93
N PHE A 67 -11.48 -4.75 -9.99
CA PHE A 67 -11.35 -3.29 -9.89
C PHE A 67 -12.24 -2.56 -10.90
N ASP A 68 -12.71 -1.37 -10.52
CA ASP A 68 -13.45 -0.46 -11.39
C ASP A 68 -12.47 0.41 -12.18
N THR A 69 -12.41 0.18 -13.49
CA THR A 69 -11.52 0.87 -14.44
C THR A 69 -11.76 2.39 -14.53
N GLN A 70 -12.93 2.88 -14.14
CA GLN A 70 -13.23 4.32 -14.11
C GLN A 70 -12.64 5.02 -12.88
N ILE A 71 -12.41 4.28 -11.80
CA ILE A 71 -11.92 4.83 -10.53
C ILE A 71 -10.43 4.51 -10.36
N PHE A 72 -10.01 3.31 -10.76
CA PHE A 72 -8.65 2.82 -10.58
C PHE A 72 -8.06 2.30 -11.91
N PRO A 73 -7.07 2.98 -12.49
CA PRO A 73 -6.48 2.56 -13.76
C PRO A 73 -5.55 1.34 -13.56
N TYR A 74 -5.51 0.45 -14.55
CA TYR A 74 -4.67 -0.74 -14.53
C TYR A 74 -3.17 -0.43 -14.38
N GLU A 75 -2.71 0.71 -14.90
CA GLU A 75 -1.34 1.19 -14.77
C GLU A 75 -0.94 1.38 -13.31
N LYS A 76 -1.87 1.85 -12.45
CA LYS A 76 -1.60 1.99 -11.02
C LYS A 76 -1.50 0.64 -10.32
N LEU A 77 -2.22 -0.38 -10.79
CA LEU A 77 -2.04 -1.75 -10.32
C LEU A 77 -0.64 -2.26 -10.66
N LEU A 78 -0.16 -2.01 -11.88
CA LEU A 78 1.19 -2.38 -12.31
C LEU A 78 2.25 -1.64 -11.48
N GLU A 79 2.11 -0.33 -11.28
CA GLU A 79 3.02 0.46 -10.45
C GLU A 79 3.15 -0.11 -9.02
N LEU A 80 2.02 -0.49 -8.40
CA LEU A 80 2.00 -1.10 -7.08
C LEU A 80 2.61 -2.51 -7.09
N PHE A 81 2.28 -3.31 -8.10
CA PHE A 81 2.81 -4.67 -8.27
C PHE A 81 4.34 -4.68 -8.33
N TRP A 82 4.93 -3.83 -9.19
CA TRP A 82 6.39 -3.76 -9.35
C TRP A 82 7.11 -3.39 -8.06
N GLN A 83 6.48 -2.61 -7.18
CA GLN A 83 7.06 -2.29 -5.88
C GLN A 83 7.14 -3.49 -4.95
N GLN A 84 6.23 -4.45 -5.07
CA GLN A 84 6.16 -5.56 -4.11
C GLN A 84 7.15 -6.68 -4.43
N ILE A 85 7.66 -6.79 -5.65
CA ILE A 85 8.44 -7.94 -6.11
C ILE A 85 9.88 -7.56 -6.43
N ASP A 86 10.82 -8.50 -6.35
CA ASP A 86 12.07 -8.44 -7.09
C ASP A 86 11.78 -8.85 -8.54
N PRO A 87 11.74 -7.91 -9.49
CA PRO A 87 11.36 -8.20 -10.86
C PRO A 87 12.49 -8.85 -11.66
N THR A 88 13.66 -9.05 -11.05
CA THR A 88 14.86 -9.65 -11.67
C THR A 88 15.11 -11.09 -11.20
N ASP A 89 14.28 -11.59 -10.29
CA ASP A 89 14.41 -12.91 -9.68
C ASP A 89 13.52 -13.94 -10.39
N GLU A 90 14.15 -15.03 -10.86
CA GLU A 90 13.52 -16.09 -11.63
C GLU A 90 13.17 -17.34 -10.80
N ASP A 91 13.72 -17.53 -9.59
CA ASP A 91 13.55 -18.78 -8.83
C ASP A 91 12.73 -18.64 -7.54
N GLY A 92 11.93 -17.58 -7.44
CA GLY A 92 11.09 -17.26 -6.28
C GLY A 92 11.22 -15.80 -5.88
N GLN A 93 10.67 -15.43 -4.73
CA GLN A 93 10.69 -14.06 -4.23
C GLN A 93 11.28 -14.01 -2.83
N PHE A 94 12.41 -13.33 -2.72
CA PHE A 94 13.11 -13.12 -1.46
C PHE A 94 13.43 -14.47 -0.78
N HIS A 95 12.97 -14.69 0.46
CA HIS A 95 13.14 -15.95 1.18
C HIS A 95 12.19 -17.07 0.72
N ASP A 96 11.12 -16.74 0.01
CA ASP A 96 10.17 -17.74 -0.54
C ASP A 96 10.71 -18.25 -1.89
N ARG A 97 11.32 -19.42 -1.91
CA ARG A 97 11.93 -20.04 -3.10
C ARG A 97 11.07 -21.17 -3.63
N GLY A 98 11.06 -21.35 -4.95
CA GLY A 98 10.27 -22.37 -5.62
C GLY A 98 9.52 -21.82 -6.83
N SER A 99 9.05 -22.72 -7.68
CA SER A 99 8.24 -22.34 -8.85
C SER A 99 6.92 -21.70 -8.42
N SER A 100 6.34 -22.16 -7.32
CA SER A 100 5.10 -21.61 -6.74
C SER A 100 5.20 -20.12 -6.34
N TYR A 101 6.41 -19.63 -6.07
CA TYR A 101 6.67 -18.25 -5.67
C TYR A 101 7.23 -17.37 -6.79
N GLN A 102 7.26 -17.85 -8.03
CA GLN A 102 7.69 -17.05 -9.16
C GLN A 102 6.77 -15.85 -9.42
N THR A 103 7.33 -14.82 -10.05
CA THR A 103 6.56 -13.66 -10.46
C THR A 103 5.86 -13.94 -11.78
N ALA A 104 4.69 -13.34 -12.01
CA ALA A 104 4.03 -13.30 -13.31
C ALA A 104 2.91 -12.24 -13.32
N ILE A 105 2.69 -11.64 -14.49
CA ILE A 105 1.49 -10.84 -14.77
C ILE A 105 0.59 -11.63 -15.70
N PHE A 106 -0.62 -11.95 -15.23
CA PHE A 106 -1.63 -12.68 -16.00
C PHE A 106 -2.66 -11.69 -16.56
N TYR A 107 -2.56 -11.37 -17.85
CA TYR A 107 -3.45 -10.40 -18.50
C TYR A 107 -4.79 -11.04 -18.91
N HIS A 108 -5.89 -10.33 -18.68
CA HIS A 108 -7.25 -10.78 -18.99
C HIS A 108 -7.76 -10.28 -20.35
N ASN A 109 -7.10 -9.29 -20.93
CA ASN A 109 -7.40 -8.73 -22.25
C ASN A 109 -6.14 -8.14 -22.91
N GLU A 110 -6.26 -7.75 -24.18
CA GLU A 110 -5.15 -7.21 -24.97
C GLU A 110 -4.65 -5.85 -24.47
N GLU A 111 -5.53 -5.02 -23.93
CA GLU A 111 -5.14 -3.72 -23.36
C GLU A 111 -4.23 -3.92 -22.13
N GLN A 112 -4.57 -4.85 -21.24
CA GLN A 112 -3.74 -5.23 -20.11
C GLN A 112 -2.37 -5.76 -20.56
N ARG A 113 -2.31 -6.58 -21.63
CA ARG A 113 -1.04 -7.06 -22.18
C ARG A 113 -0.14 -5.91 -22.60
N ILE A 114 -0.67 -4.98 -23.42
CA ILE A 114 0.08 -3.81 -23.93
C ILE A 114 0.57 -2.94 -22.77
N LYS A 115 -0.28 -2.65 -21.79
CA LYS A 115 0.08 -1.84 -20.61
C LYS A 115 1.12 -2.54 -19.73
N ALA A 116 0.99 -3.84 -19.51
CA ALA A 116 1.95 -4.63 -18.75
C ALA A 116 3.32 -4.61 -19.44
N GLU A 117 3.37 -4.83 -20.76
CA GLU A 117 4.60 -4.80 -21.55
C GLU A 117 5.26 -3.43 -21.54
N ALA A 118 4.48 -2.36 -21.71
CA ALA A 118 4.96 -0.99 -21.62
C ALA A 118 5.53 -0.68 -20.23
N SER A 119 4.85 -1.10 -19.16
CA SER A 119 5.31 -0.90 -17.78
C SER A 119 6.59 -1.66 -17.48
N LYS A 120 6.70 -2.92 -17.94
CA LYS A 120 7.91 -3.74 -17.81
C LYS A 120 9.09 -3.11 -18.53
N LYS A 121 8.86 -2.62 -19.76
CA LYS A 121 9.89 -1.92 -20.55
C LYS A 121 10.35 -0.65 -19.84
N ALA A 122 9.41 0.20 -19.40
CA ALA A 122 9.72 1.43 -18.68
C ALA A 122 10.51 1.15 -17.39
N LEU A 123 10.18 0.08 -16.67
CA LEU A 123 10.93 -0.33 -15.48
C LEU A 123 12.35 -0.74 -15.82
N GLY A 124 12.55 -1.55 -16.87
CA GLY A 124 13.89 -1.94 -17.33
C GLY A 124 14.74 -0.76 -17.80
N GLU A 125 14.13 0.26 -18.41
CA GLU A 125 14.80 1.47 -18.88
C GLU A 125 15.04 2.51 -17.75
N SER A 126 14.43 2.32 -16.58
CA SER A 126 14.50 3.28 -15.47
C SER A 126 15.86 3.35 -14.76
N GLY A 127 16.76 2.41 -15.04
CA GLY A 127 18.05 2.26 -14.35
C GLY A 127 17.92 1.89 -12.86
N ARG A 128 16.73 1.43 -12.43
CA ARG A 128 16.49 1.01 -11.04
C ARG A 128 17.11 -0.35 -10.71
N PHE A 129 17.25 -1.21 -11.71
CA PHE A 129 17.77 -2.55 -11.56
C PHE A 129 18.91 -2.78 -12.55
N ASP A 130 20.00 -3.39 -12.07
CA ASP A 130 21.16 -3.71 -12.91
C ASP A 130 20.92 -4.95 -13.79
N LYS A 131 19.96 -5.79 -13.39
CA LYS A 131 19.58 -7.01 -14.13
C LYS A 131 18.32 -6.77 -14.97
N PRO A 132 18.16 -7.50 -16.09
CA PRO A 132 16.93 -7.46 -16.86
C PRO A 132 15.69 -7.83 -16.04
N ILE A 133 14.55 -7.25 -16.40
CA ILE A 133 13.27 -7.60 -15.79
C ILE A 133 12.82 -8.98 -16.29
N ALA A 134 12.81 -9.95 -15.40
CA ALA A 134 12.51 -11.36 -15.67
C ALA A 134 11.01 -11.67 -15.66
N THR A 135 10.20 -10.92 -14.91
CA THR A 135 8.77 -11.22 -14.69
C THR A 135 8.00 -11.45 -16.01
N PRO A 136 7.46 -12.65 -16.25
CA PRO A 136 6.72 -12.98 -17.46
C PRO A 136 5.35 -12.30 -17.50
N ILE A 137 4.88 -12.03 -18.72
CA ILE A 137 3.54 -11.50 -19.01
C ILE A 137 2.81 -12.58 -19.81
N LEU A 138 1.82 -13.21 -19.19
CA LEU A 138 1.16 -14.43 -19.66
C LEU A 138 -0.34 -14.21 -19.82
N PRO A 139 -1.01 -14.91 -20.75
CA PRO A 139 -2.47 -14.90 -20.80
C PRO A 139 -3.04 -15.46 -19.49
N ALA A 140 -4.13 -14.88 -18.99
CA ALA A 140 -4.81 -15.38 -17.80
C ALA A 140 -5.25 -16.84 -17.99
N ALA A 141 -4.85 -17.69 -17.04
CA ALA A 141 -5.29 -19.07 -16.92
C ALA A 141 -6.43 -19.18 -15.89
N THR A 142 -6.94 -20.40 -15.69
CA THR A 142 -7.90 -20.67 -14.61
C THR A 142 -7.30 -20.23 -13.26
N PHE A 143 -8.08 -19.47 -12.50
CA PHE A 143 -7.72 -19.02 -11.16
C PHE A 143 -8.54 -19.80 -10.14
N TYR A 144 -7.86 -20.59 -9.31
CA TYR A 144 -8.47 -21.33 -8.21
C TYR A 144 -8.34 -20.47 -6.94
N GLU A 145 -9.45 -20.03 -6.36
CA GLU A 145 -9.41 -19.31 -5.07
C GLU A 145 -8.80 -20.23 -4.01
N ALA A 146 -7.81 -19.71 -3.26
CA ALA A 146 -7.21 -20.42 -2.15
C ALA A 146 -8.22 -20.58 -1.00
N GLU A 147 -7.92 -21.51 -0.11
CA GLU A 147 -8.71 -21.83 1.07
C GLU A 147 -9.00 -20.60 1.93
N GLU A 148 -10.16 -20.58 2.59
CA GLU A 148 -10.66 -19.41 3.32
C GLU A 148 -9.71 -18.91 4.42
N TYR A 149 -8.86 -19.78 4.96
CA TYR A 149 -7.88 -19.39 5.96
C TYR A 149 -6.73 -18.52 5.39
N HIS A 150 -6.48 -18.57 4.07
CA HIS A 150 -5.53 -17.69 3.38
C HIS A 150 -6.12 -16.32 3.01
N GLN A 151 -7.45 -16.23 2.91
CA GLN A 151 -8.13 -14.97 2.58
C GLN A 151 -8.05 -14.00 3.75
N ASP A 152 -7.78 -12.73 3.48
CA ASP A 152 -7.67 -11.69 4.52
C ASP A 152 -6.67 -12.03 5.64
N TYR A 153 -5.60 -12.78 5.31
CA TYR A 153 -4.68 -13.32 6.32
C TYR A 153 -4.06 -12.24 7.23
N HIS A 154 -3.74 -11.07 6.68
CA HIS A 154 -3.20 -9.94 7.43
C HIS A 154 -4.19 -9.35 8.46
N LYS A 155 -5.50 -9.50 8.24
CA LYS A 155 -6.56 -9.08 9.17
C LYS A 155 -6.84 -10.16 10.21
N LYS A 156 -6.90 -11.43 9.77
CA LYS A 156 -7.19 -12.59 10.64
C LYS A 156 -6.02 -12.93 11.58
N ASN A 157 -4.78 -12.75 11.12
CA ASN A 157 -3.55 -13.13 11.84
C ASN A 157 -2.50 -12.00 11.84
N PRO A 158 -2.81 -10.80 12.38
CA PRO A 158 -1.98 -9.61 12.20
C PRO A 158 -0.56 -9.76 12.77
N SER A 159 -0.41 -10.35 13.96
CA SER A 159 0.91 -10.55 14.57
C SER A 159 1.80 -11.52 13.79
N HIS A 160 1.22 -12.61 13.30
CA HIS A 160 1.94 -13.58 12.49
C HIS A 160 2.35 -12.98 11.14
N TYR A 161 1.41 -12.30 10.49
CA TYR A 161 1.65 -11.60 9.23
C TYR A 161 2.74 -10.53 9.35
N LYS A 162 2.68 -9.65 10.37
CA LYS A 162 3.71 -8.62 10.61
C LYS A 162 5.09 -9.25 10.76
N ARG A 163 5.22 -10.34 11.53
CA ARG A 163 6.48 -11.07 11.69
C ARG A 163 6.96 -11.71 10.39
N TYR A 164 6.07 -12.36 9.66
CA TYR A 164 6.39 -13.01 8.38
C TYR A 164 6.83 -11.99 7.33
N ARG A 165 6.08 -10.90 7.14
CA ARG A 165 6.40 -9.84 6.19
C ARG A 165 7.77 -9.20 6.46
N LYS A 166 8.09 -8.95 7.74
CA LYS A 166 9.41 -8.45 8.14
C LYS A 166 10.51 -9.49 7.88
N GLY A 167 10.22 -10.76 8.12
CA GLY A 167 11.17 -11.86 7.95
C GLY A 167 11.32 -12.37 6.51
N SER A 168 10.45 -12.00 5.57
CA SER A 168 10.47 -12.52 4.20
C SER A 168 11.53 -11.86 3.33
N GLY A 169 12.03 -10.69 3.70
CA GLY A 169 12.94 -9.86 2.89
C GLY A 169 12.23 -8.88 1.96
N ARG A 170 10.90 -8.97 1.81
CA ARG A 170 10.12 -8.07 0.95
C ARG A 170 10.15 -6.61 1.43
N GLU A 171 10.01 -6.40 2.73
CA GLU A 171 10.02 -5.06 3.30
C GLU A 171 11.36 -4.36 3.10
N ASP A 172 12.47 -5.08 3.35
CA ASP A 172 13.83 -4.59 3.12
C ASP A 172 14.06 -4.26 1.64
N PHE A 173 13.56 -5.12 0.73
CA PHE A 173 13.64 -4.86 -0.70
C PHE A 173 12.88 -3.59 -1.11
N ILE A 174 11.65 -3.42 -0.61
CA ILE A 174 10.86 -2.19 -0.84
C ILE A 174 11.64 -0.98 -0.36
N GLU A 175 12.21 -1.05 0.85
CA GLU A 175 12.96 0.05 1.43
C GLU A 175 14.22 0.40 0.61
N GLN A 176 14.94 -0.59 0.11
CA GLN A 176 16.19 -0.36 -0.63
C GLN A 176 15.96 0.12 -2.07
N ASN A 177 14.91 -0.38 -2.73
CA ASN A 177 14.72 -0.16 -4.17
C ASN A 177 13.65 0.89 -4.48
N TRP A 178 12.76 1.18 -3.53
CA TRP A 178 11.59 2.03 -3.74
C TRP A 178 11.50 3.19 -2.74
N SER A 179 11.82 2.96 -1.46
CA SER A 179 11.97 4.04 -0.47
C SER A 179 13.27 4.82 -0.73
N GLY A 180 13.23 6.15 -0.70
CA GLY A 180 14.44 6.98 -0.86
C GLY A 180 14.66 7.62 -2.24
N LYS A 181 13.72 7.54 -3.18
CA LYS A 181 13.73 8.39 -4.40
C LYS A 181 13.12 9.77 -4.21
N ILE A 182 12.63 10.10 -3.02
CA ILE A 182 12.32 11.50 -2.73
C ILE A 182 13.65 12.19 -2.52
N ASP A 183 13.97 13.11 -3.42
CA ASP A 183 15.13 13.96 -3.25
C ASP A 183 15.00 14.76 -1.95
N LYS A 184 15.70 14.26 -0.92
CA LYS A 184 15.73 14.88 0.40
C LYS A 184 16.74 16.03 0.50
N SER A 185 17.56 16.24 -0.53
CA SER A 185 18.67 17.21 -0.49
C SER A 185 18.19 18.64 -0.26
N ASN A 186 17.01 18.98 -0.80
CA ASN A 186 16.42 20.32 -0.73
C ASN A 186 15.31 20.46 0.32
N LEU A 187 15.15 19.51 1.25
CA LEU A 187 14.06 19.59 2.25
C LEU A 187 14.17 20.81 3.16
N LYS A 188 15.39 21.25 3.50
CA LYS A 188 15.58 22.45 4.32
C LYS A 188 15.16 23.75 3.63
N GLU A 189 15.10 23.75 2.30
CA GLU A 189 14.65 24.90 1.50
C GLU A 189 13.14 24.85 1.25
N ARG A 190 12.59 23.64 1.08
CA ARG A 190 11.16 23.42 0.81
C ARG A 190 10.29 23.46 2.07
N LEU A 191 10.81 23.01 3.21
CA LEU A 191 10.07 22.89 4.47
C LEU A 191 10.39 24.05 5.39
N THR A 192 9.39 24.46 6.18
CA THR A 192 9.64 25.33 7.33
C THR A 192 10.51 24.61 8.37
N PRO A 193 11.18 25.35 9.28
CA PRO A 193 12.01 24.73 10.31
C PRO A 193 11.26 23.66 11.12
N ILE A 194 10.01 23.92 11.54
CA ILE A 194 9.25 22.95 12.33
C ILE A 194 8.86 21.71 11.52
N GLN A 195 8.49 21.87 10.25
CA GLN A 195 8.18 20.74 9.36
C GLN A 195 9.41 19.85 9.17
N TYR A 196 10.59 20.43 9.00
CA TYR A 196 11.84 19.69 8.91
C TYR A 196 12.19 18.96 10.22
N GLU A 197 12.12 19.63 11.37
CA GLU A 197 12.42 19.02 12.67
C GLU A 197 11.45 17.89 13.00
N VAL A 198 10.15 18.07 12.75
CA VAL A 198 9.14 17.03 12.96
C VAL A 198 9.42 15.85 12.05
N THR A 199 9.39 16.05 10.72
CA THR A 199 9.43 14.93 9.76
C THR A 199 10.77 14.20 9.73
N GLN A 200 11.90 14.90 9.89
CA GLN A 200 13.24 14.31 9.71
C GLN A 200 13.99 14.04 11.01
N LYS A 201 13.59 14.66 12.13
CA LYS A 201 14.28 14.53 13.43
C LYS A 201 13.37 14.08 14.57
N ASN A 202 12.18 13.60 14.23
CA ASN A 202 11.21 13.06 15.18
C ASN A 202 10.82 14.06 16.28
N ALA A 203 10.84 15.36 15.96
CA ALA A 203 10.34 16.37 16.87
C ALA A 203 8.81 16.31 16.95
N THR A 204 8.25 16.96 17.98
CA THR A 204 6.81 17.14 18.14
C THR A 204 6.51 18.63 18.23
N GLU A 205 5.57 19.11 17.43
CA GLU A 205 5.12 20.51 17.46
C GLU A 205 4.32 20.79 18.74
N ARG A 206 4.09 22.08 19.06
CA ARG A 206 3.38 22.45 20.28
C ARG A 206 1.88 22.14 20.17
N PRO A 207 1.23 21.66 21.25
CA PRO A 207 -0.21 21.46 21.27
C PRO A 207 -0.95 22.79 21.12
N PHE A 208 -2.07 22.79 20.40
CA PHE A 208 -2.95 23.94 20.13
C PHE A 208 -2.28 25.14 19.44
N GLN A 209 -1.05 24.97 18.96
CA GLN A 209 -0.28 25.99 18.24
C GLN A 209 0.19 25.43 16.90
N ASN A 210 -0.72 24.78 16.18
CA ASN A 210 -0.47 24.14 14.91
C ASN A 210 -1.66 24.35 13.96
N GLU A 211 -1.48 24.01 12.70
CA GLU A 211 -2.42 24.40 11.63
C GLU A 211 -3.69 23.56 11.60
N PHE A 212 -3.63 22.28 11.98
CA PHE A 212 -4.72 21.34 11.71
C PHE A 212 -5.41 20.79 12.96
N TRP A 213 -5.07 21.21 14.18
CA TRP A 213 -5.76 20.71 15.38
C TRP A 213 -7.27 20.98 15.34
N ASP A 214 -7.70 22.20 15.01
CA ASP A 214 -9.11 22.64 14.91
C ASP A 214 -9.63 22.74 13.46
N HIS A 215 -8.87 22.25 12.48
CA HIS A 215 -9.29 22.31 11.07
C HIS A 215 -10.47 21.35 10.77
N GLU A 216 -11.50 21.84 10.07
CA GLU A 216 -12.74 21.10 9.74
C GLU A 216 -13.04 20.98 8.23
N GLY A 217 -12.12 21.37 7.33
CA GLY A 217 -12.35 21.28 5.89
C GLY A 217 -12.50 19.85 5.36
N GLU A 218 -13.32 19.66 4.31
CA GLU A 218 -13.52 18.38 3.62
C GLU A 218 -12.37 18.12 2.63
N GLY A 219 -11.66 17.00 2.79
CA GLY A 219 -10.49 16.66 1.97
C GLY A 219 -9.58 15.63 2.64
N ILE A 220 -8.37 15.49 2.11
CA ILE A 220 -7.37 14.54 2.62
C ILE A 220 -6.13 15.25 3.16
N TYR A 221 -5.44 14.59 4.08
CA TYR A 221 -4.13 14.99 4.58
C TYR A 221 -3.08 14.08 3.95
N VAL A 222 -2.12 14.70 3.27
CA VAL A 222 -1.00 14.02 2.61
C VAL A 222 0.29 14.30 3.35
N ASP A 223 1.29 13.43 3.22
CA ASP A 223 2.64 13.69 3.71
C ASP A 223 3.19 14.95 3.03
N ILE A 224 3.68 15.90 3.82
CA ILE A 224 4.25 17.14 3.28
C ILE A 224 5.53 16.92 2.46
N VAL A 225 6.21 15.79 2.67
CA VAL A 225 7.48 15.45 2.00
C VAL A 225 7.23 14.74 0.66
N SER A 226 6.42 13.68 0.65
CA SER A 226 6.14 12.85 -0.53
C SER A 226 4.88 13.24 -1.31
N GLY A 227 3.89 13.80 -0.62
CA GLY A 227 2.52 13.87 -1.14
C GLY A 227 1.76 12.55 -1.03
N GLU A 228 2.28 11.52 -0.36
CA GLU A 228 1.56 10.26 -0.12
C GLU A 228 0.27 10.53 0.68
N PRO A 229 -0.91 10.03 0.26
CA PRO A 229 -2.14 10.18 1.03
C PRO A 229 -2.07 9.44 2.38
N LEU A 230 -2.36 10.14 3.49
CA LEU A 230 -2.23 9.56 4.83
C LEU A 230 -3.56 9.45 5.56
N PHE A 231 -4.34 10.53 5.62
CA PHE A 231 -5.59 10.57 6.41
C PHE A 231 -6.72 11.29 5.68
N SER A 232 -7.97 10.97 6.05
CA SER A 232 -9.17 11.65 5.54
C SER A 232 -9.74 12.57 6.61
N SER A 233 -10.31 13.71 6.22
CA SER A 233 -11.08 14.54 7.15
C SER A 233 -12.31 13.82 7.71
N LEU A 234 -12.82 12.79 7.02
CA LEU A 234 -13.95 11.96 7.50
C LEU A 234 -13.61 11.13 8.73
N ASP A 235 -12.33 10.81 8.92
CA ASP A 235 -11.83 10.05 10.07
C ASP A 235 -11.16 10.97 11.11
N LYS A 236 -11.14 12.29 10.87
CA LYS A 236 -10.63 13.29 11.81
C LYS A 236 -11.67 13.57 12.90
N TYR A 237 -11.21 13.75 14.13
CA TYR A 237 -12.06 14.18 15.25
C TYR A 237 -11.29 15.02 16.27
N ASP A 238 -12.01 15.77 17.09
CA ASP A 238 -11.42 16.51 18.22
C ASP A 238 -11.20 15.57 19.41
N ALA A 239 -9.94 15.25 19.68
CA ALA A 239 -9.53 14.46 20.84
C ALA A 239 -9.22 15.30 22.09
N GLY A 240 -9.26 16.64 22.00
CA GLY A 240 -8.88 17.55 23.08
C GLY A 240 -7.38 17.50 23.45
N CYS A 241 -6.55 16.84 22.64
CA CYS A 241 -5.12 16.66 22.94
C CYS A 241 -4.21 17.77 22.39
N GLY A 242 -4.72 18.59 21.46
CA GLY A 242 -4.01 19.72 20.87
C GLY A 242 -3.26 19.42 19.57
N TRP A 243 -3.41 18.21 19.02
CA TRP A 243 -2.92 17.82 17.70
C TRP A 243 -4.06 17.21 16.86
N PRO A 244 -4.02 17.31 15.51
CA PRO A 244 -5.01 16.62 14.68
C PRO A 244 -5.01 15.13 15.00
N SER A 245 -6.20 14.60 15.26
CA SER A 245 -6.42 13.22 15.67
C SER A 245 -7.33 12.52 14.69
N PHE A 246 -6.95 11.30 14.31
CA PHE A 246 -7.70 10.47 13.36
C PHE A 246 -7.98 9.10 13.95
N THR A 247 -9.10 8.48 13.60
CA THR A 247 -9.43 7.12 14.05
C THR A 247 -8.66 6.06 13.27
N ARG A 248 -8.31 6.34 12.02
CA ARG A 248 -7.55 5.44 11.12
C ARG A 248 -6.87 6.21 9.98
N PRO A 249 -5.81 5.65 9.37
CA PRO A 249 -5.28 6.17 8.10
C PRO A 249 -6.26 5.92 6.95
N LEU A 250 -6.08 6.65 5.84
CA LEU A 250 -6.75 6.37 4.56
C LEU A 250 -6.50 4.93 4.11
N ARG A 251 -5.26 4.47 4.32
CA ARG A 251 -4.81 3.11 4.03
C ARG A 251 -3.82 2.67 5.10
N SER A 252 -4.04 1.50 5.68
CA SER A 252 -3.11 0.87 6.61
C SER A 252 -1.73 0.64 5.96
N TYR A 253 -1.71 0.42 4.64
CA TYR A 253 -0.49 0.30 3.86
C TYR A 253 0.38 1.57 3.86
N ASN A 254 -0.19 2.77 3.91
CA ASN A 254 0.57 4.01 3.73
C ASN A 254 1.31 4.46 5.01
N VAL A 255 1.09 3.78 6.14
CA VAL A 255 1.75 4.08 7.42
C VAL A 255 2.58 2.91 7.94
N LYS A 256 3.70 3.23 8.59
CA LYS A 256 4.56 2.29 9.32
C LYS A 256 4.40 2.56 10.82
N GLU A 257 4.15 1.49 11.58
CA GLU A 257 4.08 1.53 13.04
C GLU A 257 5.38 0.96 13.62
N LYS A 258 6.06 1.74 14.46
CA LYS A 258 7.33 1.36 15.09
C LYS A 258 7.25 1.52 16.59
N THR A 259 7.74 0.54 17.34
CA THR A 259 7.86 0.67 18.80
C THR A 259 8.83 1.79 19.15
N ASP A 260 8.36 2.74 19.95
CA ASP A 260 9.11 3.88 20.48
C ASP A 260 9.25 3.74 22.00
N LEU A 261 10.50 3.72 22.46
CA LEU A 261 10.88 3.60 23.88
C LEU A 261 11.43 4.92 24.44
N SER A 262 11.35 6.01 23.67
CA SER A 262 11.79 7.33 24.10
C SER A 262 10.97 7.84 25.29
N HIS A 263 11.54 8.79 26.03
CA HIS A 263 10.89 9.43 27.17
C HIS A 263 10.39 8.47 28.28
N PHE A 264 10.99 7.28 28.39
CA PHE A 264 10.61 6.22 29.35
C PHE A 264 9.16 5.73 29.19
N MET A 265 8.58 5.90 28.01
CA MET A 265 7.25 5.40 27.67
C MET A 265 7.37 4.29 26.63
N ILE A 266 6.39 3.38 26.58
CA ILE A 266 6.23 2.46 25.45
C ILE A 266 5.10 3.03 24.60
N ARG A 267 5.44 3.54 23.42
CA ARG A 267 4.49 4.10 22.46
C ARG A 267 4.68 3.43 21.10
N THR A 268 3.73 3.66 20.21
CA THR A 268 3.84 3.26 18.81
C THR A 268 3.99 4.52 17.96
N GLU A 269 5.20 4.76 17.47
CA GLU A 269 5.50 5.80 16.48
C GLU A 269 4.83 5.46 15.15
N VAL A 270 4.29 6.49 14.49
CA VAL A 270 3.71 6.40 13.16
C VAL A 270 4.57 7.20 12.18
N ARG A 271 4.96 6.56 11.07
CA ARG A 271 5.76 7.16 9.98
C ARG A 271 5.07 6.95 8.63
N SER A 272 5.27 7.83 7.66
CA SER A 272 4.81 7.59 6.28
C SER A 272 5.64 6.50 5.61
N ARG A 273 5.04 5.73 4.69
CA ARG A 273 5.76 4.62 4.05
C ARG A 273 6.75 5.12 3.00
N GLU A 274 6.39 6.11 2.18
CA GLU A 274 7.22 6.55 1.05
C GLU A 274 8.42 7.42 1.47
N ALA A 275 8.19 8.43 2.32
CA ALA A 275 9.23 9.37 2.73
C ALA A 275 9.94 8.98 4.03
N ASP A 276 9.40 8.03 4.78
CA ASP A 276 9.80 7.77 6.17
C ASP A 276 9.75 9.07 7.02
N SER A 277 8.72 9.90 6.81
CA SER A 277 8.50 11.10 7.62
C SER A 277 7.95 10.68 8.98
N HIS A 278 8.51 11.18 10.08
CA HIS A 278 7.87 11.07 11.39
C HIS A 278 6.56 11.85 11.38
N LEU A 279 5.45 11.16 11.67
CA LEU A 279 4.12 11.75 11.68
C LEU A 279 3.67 12.03 13.12
N GLY A 280 3.86 11.08 14.03
CA GLY A 280 3.44 11.18 15.42
C GLY A 280 3.34 9.81 16.08
N HIS A 281 2.25 9.57 16.82
CA HIS A 281 2.04 8.34 17.58
C HIS A 281 0.59 7.86 17.48
N VAL A 282 0.39 6.55 17.62
CA VAL A 282 -0.93 5.92 17.74
C VAL A 282 -1.15 5.39 19.15
N PHE A 283 -2.36 5.60 19.67
CA PHE A 283 -2.81 5.23 21.02
C PHE A 283 -4.11 4.41 20.94
N ASP A 284 -4.44 3.69 22.01
CA ASP A 284 -5.63 2.83 22.15
C ASP A 284 -6.77 3.52 22.95
N ASP A 285 -6.78 4.86 22.96
CA ASP A 285 -7.73 5.73 23.65
C ASP A 285 -8.67 6.49 22.67
N GLY A 286 -8.81 5.97 21.44
CA GLY A 286 -9.65 6.56 20.40
C GLY A 286 -11.12 6.12 20.45
N PRO A 287 -12.01 6.83 19.74
CA PRO A 287 -13.42 6.46 19.62
C PRO A 287 -13.60 5.32 18.60
N GLY A 288 -14.78 4.70 18.63
CA GLY A 288 -15.17 3.68 17.66
C GLY A 288 -14.68 2.27 18.02
N PRO A 289 -14.97 1.27 17.15
CA PRO A 289 -14.73 -0.14 17.45
C PRO A 289 -13.24 -0.51 17.50
N ASP A 290 -12.40 0.19 16.74
CA ASP A 290 -10.96 -0.07 16.69
C ASP A 290 -10.23 0.53 17.89
N GLY A 291 -10.82 1.54 18.55
CA GLY A 291 -10.25 2.21 19.73
C GLY A 291 -8.96 2.99 19.45
N LEU A 292 -8.60 3.22 18.18
CA LEU A 292 -7.33 3.85 17.82
C LEU A 292 -7.43 5.36 17.70
N ARG A 293 -6.39 6.04 18.21
CA ARG A 293 -6.17 7.49 18.03
C ARG A 293 -4.80 7.72 17.40
N TYR A 294 -4.79 8.05 16.12
CA TYR A 294 -3.61 8.54 15.41
C TYR A 294 -3.43 10.03 15.73
N CYS A 295 -2.50 10.34 16.63
CA CYS A 295 -2.16 11.70 17.06
C CYS A 295 -0.98 12.20 16.23
N ILE A 296 -1.25 13.07 15.25
CA ILE A 296 -0.31 13.42 14.18
C ILE A 296 0.10 14.88 14.29
N ASN A 297 1.34 15.21 13.95
CA ASN A 297 1.79 16.59 13.85
C ASN A 297 1.24 17.21 12.55
N SER A 298 0.62 18.39 12.64
CA SER A 298 0.24 19.20 11.47
C SER A 298 1.44 19.53 10.61
N ALA A 299 2.60 19.80 11.21
CA ALA A 299 3.85 20.04 10.50
C ALA A 299 4.37 18.84 9.66
N ALA A 300 3.78 17.65 9.79
CA ALA A 300 4.06 16.52 8.90
C ALA A 300 3.05 16.39 7.75
N LEU A 301 2.00 17.20 7.75
CA LEU A 301 0.86 17.09 6.84
C LEU A 301 0.75 18.30 5.92
N ARG A 302 0.15 18.07 4.77
CA ARG A 302 -0.43 19.10 3.90
C ARG A 302 -1.88 18.71 3.63
N PHE A 303 -2.80 19.66 3.77
CA PHE A 303 -4.20 19.43 3.46
C PHE A 303 -4.46 19.64 1.95
N VAL A 304 -5.23 18.74 1.34
CA VAL A 304 -5.74 18.85 -0.03
C VAL A 304 -7.26 18.89 0.02
N PRO A 305 -7.89 20.06 -0.24
CA PRO A 305 -9.34 20.20 -0.26
C PRO A 305 -10.00 19.27 -1.29
N GLN A 306 -11.24 18.84 -1.02
CA GLN A 306 -12.00 17.95 -1.90
C GLN A 306 -12.06 18.46 -3.34
N GLU A 307 -12.27 19.76 -3.54
CA GLU A 307 -12.35 20.41 -4.84
C GLU A 307 -11.05 20.34 -5.66
N ASP A 308 -9.91 20.11 -5.00
CA ASP A 308 -8.58 20.10 -5.59
C ASP A 308 -8.02 18.68 -5.79
N LEU A 309 -8.70 17.65 -5.27
CA LEU A 309 -8.24 16.26 -5.35
C LEU A 309 -7.95 15.81 -6.78
N GLU A 310 -8.85 16.05 -7.73
CA GLU A 310 -8.62 15.67 -9.14
C GLU A 310 -7.44 16.44 -9.74
N ARG A 311 -7.38 17.75 -9.50
CA ARG A 311 -6.34 18.63 -10.05
C ARG A 311 -4.95 18.25 -9.56
N GLU A 312 -4.84 17.79 -8.32
CA GLU A 312 -3.58 17.41 -7.69
C GLU A 312 -3.23 15.92 -7.84
N GLY A 313 -4.02 15.15 -8.60
CA GLY A 313 -3.73 13.73 -8.89
C GLY A 313 -4.23 12.74 -7.84
N TYR A 314 -5.08 13.20 -6.92
CA TYR A 314 -5.75 12.40 -5.88
C TYR A 314 -7.21 12.08 -6.23
N GLY A 315 -7.59 12.17 -7.51
CA GLY A 315 -8.99 12.01 -7.97
C GLY A 315 -9.65 10.70 -7.53
N ALA A 316 -8.89 9.61 -7.35
CA ALA A 316 -9.41 8.35 -6.83
C ALA A 316 -10.11 8.51 -5.45
N TYR A 317 -9.65 9.43 -4.61
CA TYR A 317 -10.20 9.69 -3.28
C TYR A 317 -11.42 10.62 -3.28
N LYS A 318 -11.76 11.25 -4.41
CA LYS A 318 -12.92 12.16 -4.51
C LYS A 318 -14.23 11.46 -4.16
N SER A 319 -14.36 10.19 -4.56
CA SER A 319 -15.52 9.35 -4.28
C SER A 319 -15.80 9.15 -2.78
N LEU A 320 -14.84 9.40 -1.88
CA LEU A 320 -15.06 9.35 -0.44
C LEU A 320 -16.01 10.44 0.05
N PHE A 321 -16.08 11.57 -0.66
CA PHE A 321 -16.80 12.78 -0.25
C PHE A 321 -18.07 13.03 -1.10
N GLU A 322 -18.31 12.21 -2.12
CA GLU A 322 -19.52 12.27 -2.94
C GLU A 322 -20.65 11.49 -2.23
N LYS A 323 -21.77 12.18 -1.94
CA LYS A 323 -22.91 11.62 -1.19
C LYS A 323 -23.85 10.78 -2.04
#